data_AF-A0A453R638-F1
#
_entry.id   AF-A0A453R638-F1
#
_cell.length_a   1.000
_cell.length_b   1.000
_cell.length_c   1.000
_cell.angle_alpha   90.00
_cell.angle_beta   90.00
_cell.angle_gamma   90.00
#
_symmetry.space_group_name_H-M   'P 1'
#
loop_
_entity.id
_entity.type
_entity.pdbx_description
1 polymer ?
#
loop_
_entity_poly.entity_id
_entity_poly.type
_entity_poly.pdbx_seq_one_letter_code
_entity_poly.pdbx_strand_id
1 'polypeptide(L)' 'MEAFCEALPSLQPAIVYFPDSSQWLSRAVPRSNRREFIEKVEEMFDQLNGPLVLICGQNILE' A
#
# COMPACT_ATOMS: atom_id res chain seq x y z
N MET A 1 5.37 -3.49 -6.68
CA MET A 1 4.13 -2.69 -6.78
C MET A 1 3.44 -2.92 -8.12
N GLU A 2 4.12 -2.69 -9.24
CA GLU A 2 3.55 -2.91 -10.60
C GLU A 2 2.91 -4.30 -10.78
N ALA A 3 3.63 -5.39 -10.48
CA ALA A 3 3.09 -6.75 -10.57
C ALA A 3 1.85 -7.00 -9.67
N PHE A 4 1.74 -6.30 -8.54
CA PHE A 4 0.56 -6.38 -7.67
C PHE A 4 -0.64 -5.71 -8.33
N CYS A 5 -0.43 -4.56 -8.99
CA CYS A 5 -1.47 -3.88 -9.78
C CYS A 5 -1.94 -4.70 -10.97
N GLU A 6 -1.03 -5.36 -11.68
CA GLU A 6 -1.40 -6.22 -12.81
C GLU A 6 -2.27 -7.40 -12.37
N ALA A 7 -1.96 -8.00 -11.22
CA ALA A 7 -2.72 -9.13 -10.70
C ALA A 7 -4.06 -8.70 -10.08
N LEU A 8 -4.15 -7.50 -9.50
CA LEU A 8 -5.26 -7.13 -8.63
C LEU A 8 -6.66 -7.19 -9.24
N PRO A 9 -6.91 -6.77 -10.49
CA PRO A 9 -8.22 -6.89 -11.13
C PRO A 9 -8.75 -8.33 -11.15
N SER A 10 -7.85 -9.31 -11.23
CA SER A 10 -8.20 -10.74 -11.20
C SER A 10 -8.37 -11.32 -9.80
N LEU A 11 -7.96 -10.57 -8.76
CA LEU A 11 -7.92 -11.01 -7.36
C LEU A 11 -9.04 -10.39 -6.50
N GLN A 12 -10.02 -9.72 -7.11
CA GLN A 12 -11.12 -9.09 -6.38
C GLN A 12 -12.21 -10.09 -5.97
N PRO A 13 -12.78 -9.96 -4.75
CA PRO A 13 -12.48 -8.94 -3.74
C PRO A 13 -11.15 -9.21 -3.01
N ALA A 14 -10.44 -8.14 -2.62
CA ALA A 14 -9.10 -8.23 -2.03
C ALA A 14 -9.02 -7.63 -0.63
N ILE A 15 -8.14 -8.21 0.20
CA ILE A 15 -7.74 -7.67 1.50
C ILE A 15 -6.25 -7.33 1.41
N VAL A 16 -5.90 -6.08 1.70
CA VAL A 16 -4.50 -5.65 1.70
C VAL A 16 -4.10 -5.24 3.11
N TYR A 17 -3.05 -5.90 3.60
CA TYR A 17 -2.49 -5.64 4.92
C TYR A 17 -1.18 -4.87 4.80
N PHE A 18 -1.17 -3.65 5.33
CA PHE A 18 0.03 -2.86 5.54
C PHE A 18 0.41 -2.93 7.02
N PRO A 19 1.61 -3.45 7.37
CA PRO A 19 2.10 -3.39 8.74
C PRO A 19 2.39 -1.94 9.16
N ASP A 20 2.81 -1.72 10.41
CA ASP A 20 3.20 -0.39 10.92
C ASP A 20 4.20 0.31 9.99
N SER A 21 3.75 1.42 9.39
CA SER A 21 4.50 2.17 8.38
C SER A 21 5.81 2.73 8.92
N SER A 22 5.92 3.00 10.22
CA SER A 22 7.17 3.44 10.83
C SER A 22 8.29 2.40 10.67
N GLN A 23 7.93 1.11 10.71
CA GLN A 23 8.89 0.01 10.67
C GLN A 23 9.17 -0.49 9.25
N TRP A 24 8.13 -0.74 8.44
CA TRP A 24 8.37 -1.34 7.12
C TRP A 24 8.78 -0.30 6.08
N LEU A 25 8.14 0.87 6.08
CA LEU A 25 8.42 1.90 5.07
C LEU A 25 9.84 2.44 5.24
N SER A 26 10.33 2.49 6.49
CA SER A 26 11.69 2.93 6.77
C SER A 26 12.78 1.97 6.28
N ARG A 27 12.46 0.67 6.23
CA ARG A 27 13.35 -0.38 5.72
C ARG A 27 13.24 -0.58 4.21
N ALA A 28 12.06 -0.36 3.64
CA ALA A 28 11.77 -0.62 2.23
C ALA A 28 12.02 0.58 1.31
N VAL A 29 11.85 1.82 1.81
CA VAL A 29 11.87 3.02 0.98
C VAL A 29 12.77 4.11 1.61
N PRO A 30 13.78 4.60 0.86
CA PRO A 30 14.60 5.73 1.29
C PRO A 30 13.74 6.94 1.64
N ARG A 31 14.11 7.67 2.70
CA ARG A 31 13.31 8.79 3.22
C ARG A 31 12.97 9.84 2.15
N SER A 32 13.92 10.13 1.25
CA SER A 32 13.75 11.05 0.11
C SER A 32 12.64 10.64 -0.86
N ASN A 33 12.33 9.35 -0.96
CA ASN A 33 11.42 8.78 -1.95
C ASN A 33 10.07 8.36 -1.35
N ARG A 34 9.89 8.47 -0.03
CA ARG A 34 8.67 7.99 0.64
C ARG A 34 7.40 8.67 0.15
N ARG A 35 7.46 9.98 -0.12
CA ARG A 35 6.31 10.74 -0.62
C ARG A 35 5.87 10.23 -2.00
N GLU A 36 6.80 10.18 -2.95
CA GLU A 36 6.54 9.67 -4.30
C GLU A 36 6.03 8.21 -4.27
N PHE A 37 6.58 7.40 -3.38
CA PHE A 37 6.12 6.02 -3.19
C PHE A 37 4.66 5.96 -2.72
N ILE A 38 4.28 6.77 -1.71
CA ILE A 38 2.90 6.81 -1.20
C ILE A 38 1.95 7.33 -2.28
N GLU A 39 2.31 8.41 -2.98
CA GLU A 39 1.51 8.98 -4.08
C GLU A 39 1.23 7.90 -5.16
N LYS A 40 2.26 7.12 -5.56
CA LYS A 40 2.09 6.00 -6.50
C LYS A 40 1.19 4.88 -5.96
N VAL A 41 1.31 4.55 -4.68
CA VAL A 41 0.45 3.53 -4.05
C VAL A 41 -1.01 3.99 -4.06
N GLU A 42 -1.27 5.26 -3.74
CA GLU A 42 -2.62 5.86 -3.79
C GLU A 42 -3.19 5.82 -5.21
N GLU A 43 -2.47 6.31 -6.22
CA GLU A 43 -2.89 6.26 -7.63
C GLU A 43 -3.20 4.84 -8.12
N MET A 44 -2.45 3.85 -7.62
CA MET A 44 -2.68 2.44 -7.93
C MET A 44 -3.98 1.93 -7.32
N PHE A 45 -4.29 2.32 -6.07
CA PHE A 45 -5.52 1.91 -5.40
C PHE A 45 -6.76 2.56 -6.02
N ASP A 46 -6.65 3.81 -6.48
CA ASP A 46 -7.74 4.53 -7.17
C ASP A 46 -8.18 3.87 -8.48
N GLN A 47 -7.30 3.10 -9.12
CA GLN A 47 -7.61 2.39 -10.38
C GLN A 47 -8.35 1.06 -10.16
N LEU A 48 -8.49 0.62 -8.91
CA LEU A 48 -9.11 -0.66 -8.59
C LEU A 48 -10.63 -0.53 -8.49
N ASN A 49 -11.33 -1.43 -9.19
CA ASN A 49 -12.79 -1.42 -9.23
C ASN A 49 -13.37 -2.60 -8.46
N GLY A 50 -13.81 -2.44 -7.20
CA GLY A 50 -14.45 -3.53 -6.47
C GLY A 50 -14.23 -3.48 -4.97
N PRO A 51 -14.78 -4.44 -4.20
CA PRO A 51 -14.65 -4.45 -2.76
C PRO A 51 -13.19 -4.67 -2.35
N LEU A 52 -12.65 -3.69 -1.62
CA LEU A 52 -11.30 -3.70 -1.08
C LEU A 52 -11.36 -3.40 0.42
N VAL A 53 -10.65 -4.21 1.21
CA VAL A 53 -10.44 -3.93 2.63
C VAL A 53 -8.97 -3.61 2.85
N LEU A 54 -8.71 -2.42 3.40
CA LEU A 54 -7.39 -1.99 3.80
C LEU A 54 -7.22 -2.17 5.31
N ILE A 55 -6.21 -2.93 5.72
CA ILE A 55 -5.84 -3.09 7.13
C ILE A 55 -4.47 -2.46 7.34
N CYS A 56 -4.42 -1.39 8.12
CA CYS A 56 -3.19 -0.66 8.40
C CYS A 56 -2.78 -0.85 9.87
N GLY A 57 -1.52 -1.22 10.09
CA GLY A 57 -0.92 -1.23 11.41
C GLY A 57 -0.87 0.18 11.99
N GLN A 58 -1.31 0.33 13.23
CA GLN A 58 -1.20 1.58 13.96
C GLN A 58 0.26 1.84 14.32
N ASN A 59 0.72 3.07 14.13
CA ASN A 59 2.04 3.50 14.54
C ASN A 59 2.05 3.60 16.07
N ILE A 60 2.82 2.74 16.76
CA ILE A 60 2.83 2.67 18.25
C ILE A 60 3.76 3.75 18.85
N LEU A 61 4.26 4.69 18.05
CA LEU A 61 4.99 5.86 18.52
C LEU A 61 4.02 7.03 18.79
N GLU A 62 3.26 6.91 19.88
CA GLU A 62 2.75 8.04 20.69
C GLU A 62 3.43 8.02 22.06
#